data_AF-A0A146LH88-F1
#
_entry.id   AF-A0A146LH88-F1
#
_cell.length_a   1.000
_cell.length_b   1.000
_cell.length_c   1.000
_cell.angle_alpha   90.00
_cell.angle_beta   90.00
_cell.angle_gamma   90.00
#
_symmetry.space_group_name_H-M   'P 1'
#
loop_
_entity.id
_entity.type
_entity.pdbx_description
1 polymer ?
#
loop_
_entity_poly.entity_id
_entity_poly.type
_entity_poly.pdbx_seq_one_letter_code
_entity_poly.pdbx_strand_id
1 'polypeptide(L)'
;MKLLYKNVDKEGEGTVGLIAEEPEDMWHAYNLISKGDSVRSTTIRKVQSESATGSSTSSRVRTTLTICVENIDFDTQACVLRLKGRNVEENQYVKMGAYHTLDLELNRKFSLKKHEWDSIALERVDTACD
;
A
#
# COMPACT_ATOMS: atom_id res chain seq x y z
N MET A 1 0.12 -11.20 12.06
CA MET A 1 -0.27 -10.71 10.71
C MET A 1 -1.02 -11.80 9.96
N LYS A 2 -2.01 -11.46 9.12
CA LYS A 2 -2.76 -12.47 8.37
C LYS A 2 -2.38 -12.51 6.89
N LEU A 3 -1.88 -13.65 6.45
CA LEU A 3 -1.62 -13.94 5.03
C LEU A 3 -2.93 -14.22 4.29
N LEU A 4 -3.19 -13.49 3.20
CA LEU A 4 -4.34 -13.71 2.32
C LEU A 4 -3.98 -14.59 1.13
N TYR A 5 -2.84 -14.30 0.50
CA TYR A 5 -2.32 -15.06 -0.64
C TYR A 5 -0.82 -14.78 -0.78
N LYS A 6 -0.08 -15.75 -1.35
CA LYS A 6 1.37 -15.67 -1.62
C LYS A 6 1.60 -16.19 -3.04
N ASN A 7 1.78 -15.28 -3.99
CA ASN A 7 2.02 -15.60 -5.39
C ASN A 7 3.43 -15.13 -5.77
N VAL A 8 4.43 -15.95 -5.45
CA VAL A 8 5.84 -15.70 -5.77
C VAL A 8 6.29 -16.77 -6.75
N ASP A 9 6.90 -16.35 -7.85
CA ASP A 9 7.42 -17.27 -8.87
C ASP A 9 8.78 -17.86 -8.46
N LYS A 10 9.36 -18.66 -9.35
CA LYS A 10 10.66 -19.31 -9.11
C LYS A 10 11.84 -18.36 -9.21
N GLU A 11 11.66 -17.21 -9.86
CA GLU A 11 12.68 -16.18 -10.05
C GLU A 11 12.69 -15.18 -8.87
N GLY A 12 11.67 -15.25 -8.01
CA GLY A 12 11.53 -14.41 -6.83
C GLY A 12 10.64 -13.19 -7.07
N GLU A 13 10.12 -12.95 -8.26
CA GLU A 13 9.14 -11.89 -8.48
C GLU A 13 7.76 -12.36 -7.99
N GLY A 14 7.01 -11.46 -7.34
CA GLY A 14 5.73 -11.89 -6.82
C GLY A 14 4.93 -10.85 -6.08
N THR A 15 3.71 -11.23 -5.76
CA THR A 15 2.78 -10.43 -4.94
C THR A 15 2.29 -11.23 -3.75
N VAL A 16 2.34 -10.60 -2.58
CA VAL A 16 1.83 -11.14 -1.32
C VAL A 16 0.74 -10.22 -0.79
N GLY A 17 -0.42 -10.79 -0.44
CA GLY A 17 -1.54 -10.09 0.17
C GLY A 17 -1.57 -10.30 1.67
N LEU A 18 -1.62 -9.21 2.45
CA LEU A 18 -1.50 -9.23 3.90
C LEU A 18 -2.58 -8.36 4.56
N ILE A 19 -2.93 -8.68 5.81
CA ILE A 19 -3.68 -7.82 6.73
C ILE A 19 -2.88 -7.72 8.02
N ALA A 20 -2.51 -6.51 8.43
CA ALA A 20 -1.98 -6.25 9.76
C ALA A 20 -3.14 -6.27 10.77
N GLU A 21 -3.13 -7.20 11.72
CA GLU A 21 -4.19 -7.37 12.72
C GLU A 21 -3.80 -6.71 14.04
N GLU A 22 -2.51 -6.70 14.36
CA GLU A 22 -1.95 -6.16 15.61
C GLU A 22 -0.93 -5.02 15.36
N PRO A 23 -0.67 -4.12 16.34
CA PRO A 23 0.32 -3.05 16.19
C PRO A 23 1.72 -3.54 15.81
N GLU A 24 2.14 -4.71 16.31
CA GLU A 24 3.44 -5.32 15.97
C GLU A 24 3.54 -5.68 14.48
N ASP A 25 2.43 -6.07 13.85
CA ASP A 25 2.38 -6.33 12.41
C ASP A 25 2.74 -5.11 11.57
N MET A 26 2.46 -3.90 12.06
CA MET A 26 2.83 -2.67 11.36
C MET A 26 4.34 -2.49 11.33
N TRP A 27 5.04 -2.93 12.38
CA TRP A 27 6.49 -2.96 12.40
C TRP A 27 7.05 -4.02 11.46
N HIS A 28 6.43 -5.19 11.37
CA HIS A 28 6.79 -6.20 10.37
C HIS A 28 6.57 -5.67 8.94
N ALA A 29 5.44 -5.02 8.67
CA ALA A 29 5.15 -4.41 7.36
C ALA A 29 6.15 -3.31 7.01
N TYR A 30 6.55 -2.47 7.98
CA TYR A 30 7.58 -1.45 7.79
C TYR A 30 8.91 -2.04 7.33
N ASN A 31 9.36 -3.14 7.94
CA ASN A 31 10.61 -3.79 7.56
C ASN A 31 10.51 -4.64 6.30
N LEU A 32 9.29 -5.03 5.90
CA LEU A 32 9.06 -5.80 4.69
C LEU A 32 9.04 -4.91 3.45
N ILE A 33 8.43 -3.72 3.55
CA ILE A 33 8.25 -2.80 2.43
C ILE A 33 9.52 -1.98 2.23
N SER A 34 9.99 -1.89 0.99
CA SER A 34 11.20 -1.17 0.58
C SER A 34 10.89 -0.18 -0.53
N LYS A 35 11.80 0.79 -0.72
CA LYS A 35 11.71 1.73 -1.85
C LYS A 35 11.81 0.98 -3.18
N GLY A 36 10.99 1.35 -4.14
CA GLY A 36 10.86 0.66 -5.43
C GLY A 36 9.80 -0.43 -5.45
N ASP A 37 9.34 -0.91 -4.30
CA ASP A 37 8.24 -1.87 -4.24
C ASP A 37 6.92 -1.24 -4.68
N SER A 38 6.02 -2.07 -5.20
CA SER A 38 4.66 -1.65 -5.54
C SER A 38 3.68 -2.08 -4.45
N VAL A 39 2.98 -1.12 -3.85
CA VAL A 39 1.98 -1.39 -2.80
C VAL A 39 0.61 -0.97 -3.29
N ARG A 40 -0.32 -1.92 -3.23
CA ARG A 40 -1.73 -1.73 -3.57
C ARG A 40 -2.58 -1.73 -2.31
N SER A 41 -3.28 -0.63 -2.04
CA SER A 41 -4.17 -0.52 -0.89
C SER A 41 -5.35 0.42 -1.16
N THR A 42 -6.36 0.34 -0.30
CA THR A 42 -7.52 1.22 -0.35
C THR A 42 -7.24 2.52 0.39
N THR A 43 -7.54 3.64 -0.26
CA THR A 43 -7.33 4.99 0.28
C THR A 43 -8.56 5.87 0.02
N ILE A 44 -8.57 7.06 0.61
CA ILE A 44 -9.61 8.06 0.41
C ILE A 44 -9.00 9.25 -0.29
N ARG A 45 -9.57 9.64 -1.44
CA ARG A 45 -9.15 10.80 -2.23
C ARG A 45 -10.23 11.86 -2.20
N LYS A 46 -9.84 13.13 -1.96
CA LYS A 46 -10.71 14.28 -2.22
C LYS A 46 -10.68 14.58 -3.72
N VAL A 47 -11.83 14.53 -4.36
CA VAL A 47 -12.01 14.84 -5.78
C VAL A 47 -12.79 16.13 -5.87
N GLN A 48 -12.30 17.05 -6.71
CA GLN A 48 -13.00 18.29 -7.02
C GLN A 48 -13.68 18.11 -8.37
N SER A 49 -14.97 18.38 -8.42
CA SER A 49 -15.78 18.32 -9.63
C SER A 49 -16.33 19.71 -9.91
N GLU A 50 -16.10 20.20 -11.12
CA GLU A 50 -16.68 21.45 -11.62
C GLU A 50 -17.94 21.14 -12.42
N SER A 51 -19.05 21.81 -12.07
CA SER A 51 -20.29 21.72 -12.85
C SER A 51 -20.17 22.53 -14.15
N ALA A 52 -21.03 22.23 -15.13
CA ALA A 52 -21.15 23.01 -16.36
C ALA A 52 -21.50 24.50 -16.12
N THR A 53 -22.01 24.83 -14.93
CA THR A 53 -22.32 26.20 -14.49
C THR A 53 -21.16 26.89 -13.75
N GLY A 54 -19.98 26.25 -13.67
CA GLY A 54 -18.78 26.81 -13.02
C GLY A 54 -18.73 26.65 -11.50
N SER A 55 -19.67 25.94 -10.88
CA SER A 55 -19.64 25.68 -9.44
C SER A 55 -18.71 24.50 -9.13
N SER A 56 -17.70 24.71 -8.29
CA SER A 56 -16.82 23.62 -7.83
C SER A 56 -17.39 22.96 -6.57
N THR A 57 -17.59 21.65 -6.61
CA THR A 57 -17.94 20.83 -5.44
C THR A 57 -16.79 19.89 -5.12
N SER A 58 -16.64 19.50 -3.85
CA SER A 58 -15.63 18.52 -3.46
C SER A 58 -16.26 17.34 -2.75
N SER A 59 -15.92 16.13 -3.17
CA SER A 59 -16.36 14.88 -2.56
C SER A 59 -15.17 14.03 -2.12
N ARG A 60 -15.37 13.16 -1.13
CA ARG A 60 -14.36 12.18 -0.70
C ARG A 60 -14.76 10.82 -1.25
N VAL A 61 -13.92 10.24 -2.11
CA VAL A 61 -14.16 8.94 -2.73
C VAL A 61 -13.16 7.93 -2.19
N ARG A 62 -13.64 6.72 -1.90
CA ARG A 62 -12.80 5.57 -1.60
C ARG A 62 -12.34 4.97 -2.92
N THR A 63 -11.03 4.78 -3.07
CA THR A 63 -10.44 4.19 -4.28
C THR A 63 -9.28 3.27 -3.90
N THR A 64 -8.96 2.31 -4.74
CA THR A 64 -7.76 1.48 -4.57
C THR A 64 -6.69 2.01 -5.49
N LEU A 65 -5.50 2.28 -4.94
CA LEU A 65 -4.35 2.74 -5.70
C LEU A 65 -3.20 1.76 -5.52
N THR A 66 -2.40 1.65 -6.57
CA THR A 66 -1.14 0.93 -6.58
C THR A 66 -0.05 1.97 -6.76
N ILE A 67 0.81 2.13 -5.75
CA ILE A 67 1.90 3.11 -5.79
C ILE A 67 3.25 2.39 -5.84
N CYS A 68 4.21 2.95 -6.57
CA CYS A 68 5.62 2.63 -6.40
C CYS A 68 6.19 3.46 -5.25
N VAL A 69 6.68 2.80 -4.21
CA VAL A 69 7.09 3.40 -2.95
C VAL A 69 8.40 4.18 -3.13
N GLU A 70 8.37 5.48 -2.81
CA GLU A 70 9.55 6.36 -2.81
C GLU A 70 9.98 6.75 -1.38
N ASN A 71 9.03 6.87 -0.46
CA ASN A 71 9.29 7.18 0.94
C ASN A 71 8.39 6.38 1.88
N ILE A 72 8.95 6.02 3.03
CA ILE A 72 8.33 5.18 4.05
C ILE A 72 8.51 5.92 5.36
N ASP A 73 7.40 6.18 6.05
CA ASP A 73 7.37 6.86 7.34
C ASP A 73 6.53 6.05 8.31
N PHE A 74 7.09 5.71 9.46
CA PHE A 74 6.43 4.91 10.48
C PHE A 74 6.23 5.74 11.74
N ASP A 75 4.97 6.01 12.07
CA ASP A 75 4.58 6.67 13.31
C ASP A 75 4.44 5.61 14.40
N THR A 76 5.44 5.52 15.27
CA THR A 76 5.48 4.55 16.37
C THR A 76 4.41 4.80 17.43
N GLN A 77 3.94 6.04 17.60
CA GLN A 77 2.91 6.36 18.58
C GLN A 77 1.51 6.03 18.03
N ALA A 78 1.25 6.39 16.77
CA ALA A 78 -0.02 6.11 16.12
C ALA A 78 -0.14 4.68 15.58
N CYS A 79 0.97 3.93 15.50
CA CYS A 79 1.07 2.63 14.85
C CYS A 79 0.58 2.67 13.39
N VAL A 80 0.93 3.73 12.67
CA VAL A 80 0.53 3.96 11.27
C VAL A 80 1.77 3.96 10.38
N LEU A 81 1.70 3.21 9.28
CA LEU A 81 2.74 3.17 8.26
C LEU A 81 2.29 3.95 7.04
N ARG A 82 2.98 5.06 6.75
CA ARG A 82 2.70 5.94 5.63
C ARG A 82 3.67 5.66 4.49
N LEU A 83 3.13 5.33 3.34
CA LEU A 83 3.88 5.01 2.13
C LEU A 83 3.60 6.09 1.09
N LYS A 84 4.61 6.90 0.78
CA LYS A 84 4.52 7.92 -0.28
C LYS A 84 5.13 7.37 -1.55
N GLY A 85 4.42 7.56 -2.66
CA GLY A 85 4.84 7.03 -3.95
C GLY A 85 4.07 7.61 -5.12
N ARG A 86 4.41 7.15 -6.32
CA ARG A 86 3.70 7.50 -7.55
C ARG A 86 2.72 6.40 -7.91
N ASN A 87 1.51 6.78 -8.34
CA ASN A 87 0.53 5.84 -8.86
C ASN A 87 1.06 5.18 -10.15
N VAL A 88 1.10 3.84 -10.18
CA VAL A 88 1.64 3.06 -11.32
C VAL A 88 0.55 2.37 -12.15
N GLU A 89 -0.70 2.44 -11.72
CA GLU A 89 -1.85 1.87 -12.44
C GLU A 89 -2.87 2.96 -12.79
N GLU A 90 -3.63 2.77 -13.87
CA GLU A 90 -4.70 3.71 -14.22
C GLU A 90 -5.78 3.73 -13.13
N ASN A 91 -6.25 4.93 -12.78
CA ASN A 91 -7.32 5.11 -11.80
C ASN A 91 -8.26 6.24 -12.23
N GLN A 92 -9.55 6.08 -11.95
CA GLN A 92 -10.58 7.07 -12.28
C GLN A 92 -10.34 8.44 -11.64
N TYR A 93 -9.69 8.48 -10.46
CA TYR A 93 -9.56 9.70 -9.66
C TYR A 93 -8.11 10.20 -9.50
N VAL A 94 -7.13 9.38 -9.87
CA VAL A 94 -5.71 9.67 -9.70
C VAL A 94 -4.97 9.29 -10.99
N LYS A 95 -4.36 10.28 -11.63
CA LYS A 95 -3.61 10.07 -12.87
C LYS A 95 -2.42 9.13 -12.63
N MET A 96 -2.01 8.38 -13.65
CA MET A 96 -0.73 7.66 -13.59
C MET A 96 0.43 8.65 -13.39
N GLY A 97 1.43 8.23 -12.61
CA GLY A 97 2.58 9.04 -12.23
C GLY A 97 2.29 10.10 -11.16
N ALA A 98 1.04 10.34 -10.78
CA ALA A 98 0.71 11.29 -9.74
C ALA A 98 1.12 10.78 -8.36
N TYR A 99 1.60 11.68 -7.51
CA TYR A 99 1.97 11.37 -6.14
C TYR A 99 0.75 11.12 -5.25
N HIS A 100 0.85 10.09 -4.41
CA HIS A 100 -0.13 9.80 -3.37
C HIS A 100 0.57 9.21 -2.14
N THR A 101 -0.07 9.36 -0.97
CA THR A 101 0.36 8.71 0.28
C THR A 101 -0.69 7.68 0.68
N LEU A 102 -0.28 6.41 0.76
CA LEU A 102 -1.09 5.34 1.33
C LEU A 102 -0.78 5.23 2.82
N ASP A 103 -1.79 5.45 3.66
CA ASP A 103 -1.73 5.11 5.08
C ASP A 103 -2.19 3.65 5.23
N LEU A 104 -1.28 2.76 5.60
CA LEU A 104 -1.63 1.40 5.99
C LEU A 104 -2.13 1.45 7.44
N GLU A 105 -3.25 0.78 7.67
CA GLU A 105 -3.95 0.74 8.95
C GLU A 105 -4.22 -0.72 9.33
N LEU A 106 -4.41 -0.96 10.63
CA LEU A 106 -4.85 -2.26 11.14
C LEU A 106 -6.16 -2.69 10.49
N ASN A 107 -6.30 -4.00 10.32
CA ASN A 107 -7.46 -4.69 9.75
C ASN A 107 -7.80 -4.24 8.32
N ARG A 108 -6.86 -3.62 7.60
CA ARG A 108 -6.99 -3.31 6.18
C ARG A 108 -6.04 -4.15 5.35
N LYS A 109 -6.60 -4.77 4.30
CA LYS A 109 -5.81 -5.49 3.32
C LYS A 109 -4.92 -4.56 2.52
N PHE A 110 -3.68 -4.97 2.34
CA PHE A 110 -2.79 -4.41 1.34
C PHE A 110 -2.13 -5.54 0.56
N SER A 111 -1.59 -5.21 -0.61
CA SER A 111 -0.84 -6.16 -1.42
C SER A 111 0.50 -5.56 -1.74
N LEU A 112 1.55 -6.32 -1.47
CA LEU A 112 2.93 -5.95 -1.70
C LEU A 112 3.45 -6.75 -2.88
N LYS A 113 3.84 -6.05 -3.94
CA LYS A 113 4.56 -6.61 -5.08
C LYS A 113 6.03 -6.21 -4.98
N LYS A 114 6.92 -7.20 -5.03
CA LYS A 114 8.37 -7.03 -5.10
C LYS A 114 8.89 -7.65 -6.38
N HIS A 115 9.98 -7.09 -6.90
CA HIS A 115 10.71 -7.70 -8.00
C HIS A 115 11.52 -8.92 -7.55
N GLU A 116 11.99 -8.91 -6.30
CA GLU A 116 12.69 -10.03 -5.69
C GLU A 116 12.21 -10.23 -4.25
N TRP A 117 11.67 -11.42 -3.98
CA TRP A 117 11.34 -11.94 -2.67
C TRP A 117 12.49 -12.85 -2.23
N ASP A 118 13.47 -12.25 -1.56
CA ASP A 118 14.58 -13.00 -0.98
C ASP A 118 14.12 -13.86 0.21
N SER A 119 15.01 -14.74 0.67
CA SER A 119 14.73 -15.63 1.79
C SER A 119 14.37 -14.85 3.07
N ILE A 120 14.98 -13.67 3.27
CA ILE A 120 14.76 -12.84 4.47
C ILE A 120 13.35 -12.24 4.46
N ALA A 121 12.89 -11.73 3.31
CA ALA A 121 11.55 -11.20 3.15
C ALA A 121 10.49 -12.30 3.31
N LEU A 122 10.74 -13.49 2.77
CA LEU A 122 9.85 -14.64 2.91
C LEU A 122 9.78 -15.13 4.36
N GLU A 123 10.93 -15.30 5.02
CA GLU A 123 10.99 -15.66 6.45
C GLU A 123 10.30 -14.62 7.32
N ARG A 124 10.41 -13.32 6.98
CA ARG A 124 9.71 -12.26 7.69
C ARG A 124 8.20 -12.31 7.52
N VAL A 125 7.71 -12.69 6.34
CA VAL A 125 6.28 -12.94 6.12
C VAL A 125 5.82 -14.11 6.98
N ASP A 126 6.59 -15.20 6.99
CA ASP A 126 6.23 -16.40 7.74
C ASP A 126 6.25 -16.10 9.26
N THR A 127 7.30 -15.44 9.77
CA THR A 127 7.40 -14.98 11.19
C THR A 127 6.27 -14.04 11.59
N ALA A 128 5.84 -13.16 10.69
CA ALA A 128 4.75 -12.25 10.98
C ALA A 128 3.39 -12.94 10.90
N CYS A 129 3.28 -14.11 10.28
CA CYS A 129 2.02 -14.83 10.07
C CYS A 129 1.82 -16.05 10.99
N ASP A 130 2.87 -16.47 11.68
CA ASP A 130 2.81 -17.43 12.79
C ASP A 130 2.14 -16.82 14.04
#